data_AF-A0A2C5XV71-F1
#
_entry.id   AF-A0A2C5XV71-F1
#
_cell.length_a   1.000
_cell.length_b   1.000
_cell.length_c   1.000
_cell.angle_alpha   90.00
_cell.angle_beta   90.00
_cell.angle_gamma   90.00
#
_symmetry.space_group_name_H-M   'P 1'
#
loop_
_entity.id
_entity.type
_entity.pdbx_description
1 polymer ?
#
loop_
_entity_poly.entity_id
_entity_poly.type
_entity_poly.pdbx_seq_one_letter_code
_entity_poly.pdbx_strand_id
1 'polypeptide(L)'
;MARNSEKAQSMLFRFREAQAADLGIIDAGRTRRPKLITEVDTVAACEKWRGQVLRDISRKVSRIQDPVLSDYQIRDLNDEINKLMREKHMWEILWAGQGVAGRKGAV
;
A
#
# COMPACT_ATOMS: atom_id res chain seq x y z
N MET A 1 3.79 -29.04 13.64
CA MET A 1 3.95 -27.57 13.47
C MET A 1 2.73 -27.02 12.76
N ALA A 2 2.03 -26.04 13.34
CA ALA A 2 0.82 -25.45 12.75
C ALA A 2 1.15 -24.62 11.48
N ARG A 3 0.20 -24.57 10.53
CA ARG A 3 0.35 -23.82 9.27
C ARG A 3 0.44 -22.32 9.55
N ASN A 4 1.10 -21.57 8.67
CA ASN A 4 1.32 -20.12 8.84
C ASN A 4 -0.01 -19.34 9.00
N SER A 5 -1.06 -19.78 8.29
CA SER A 5 -2.42 -19.24 8.41
C SER A 5 -3.02 -19.42 9.82
N GLU A 6 -2.75 -20.55 10.48
CA GLU A 6 -3.25 -20.85 11.82
C GLU A 6 -2.48 -20.05 12.89
N LYS A 7 -1.16 -19.94 12.74
CA LYS A 7 -0.33 -19.09 13.63
C LYS A 7 -0.76 -17.63 13.58
N ALA A 8 -1.13 -17.14 12.39
CA ALA A 8 -1.60 -15.78 12.18
C ALA A 8 -3.03 -15.51 12.70
N GLN A 9 -3.73 -16.54 13.21
CA GLN A 9 -5.04 -16.40 13.87
C GLN A 9 -4.96 -16.58 15.39
N SER A 10 -3.77 -16.86 15.94
CA SER A 10 -3.59 -17.09 17.37
C SER A 10 -3.84 -15.82 18.20
N MET A 11 -4.28 -16.00 19.45
CA MET A 11 -4.54 -14.91 20.41
C MET A 11 -3.29 -14.04 20.65
N LEU A 12 -2.10 -14.66 20.72
CA LEU A 12 -0.84 -13.94 20.91
C LEU A 12 -0.48 -13.08 19.69
N PHE A 13 -0.80 -13.56 18.48
CA PHE A 13 -0.59 -12.79 17.26
C PHE A 13 -1.51 -11.57 17.21
N ARG A 14 -2.81 -11.73 17.51
CA ARG A 14 -3.77 -10.62 17.59
C ARG A 14 -3.41 -9.59 18.68
N PHE A 15 -2.90 -10.05 19.82
CA PHE A 15 -2.45 -9.16 20.90
C PHE A 15 -1.25 -8.30 20.47
N ARG A 16 -0.27 -8.89 19.78
CA ARG A 16 0.87 -8.13 19.22
C ARG A 16 0.44 -7.15 18.14
N GLU A 17 -0.54 -7.50 17.30
CA GLU A 17 -1.13 -6.56 16.34
C GLU A 17 -1.80 -5.38 17.03
N ALA A 18 -2.60 -5.60 18.08
CA ALA A 18 -3.23 -4.52 18.85
C ALA A 18 -2.19 -3.58 19.46
N GLN A 19 -1.10 -4.13 20.01
CA GLN A 19 -0.01 -3.34 20.60
C GLN A 19 0.77 -2.54 19.53
N ALA A 20 0.96 -3.10 18.33
CA ALA A 20 1.56 -2.39 17.20
C ALA A 20 0.64 -1.28 16.65
N ALA A 21 -0.67 -1.51 16.63
CA ALA A 21 -1.66 -0.52 16.25
C ALA A 21 -1.69 0.66 17.25
N ASP A 22 -1.60 0.39 18.56
CA ASP A 22 -1.48 1.42 19.61
C ASP A 22 -0.19 2.26 19.47
N LEU A 23 0.89 1.67 18.96
CA LEU A 23 2.12 2.39 18.60
C LEU A 23 2.04 3.16 17.27
N GLY A 24 0.90 3.16 16.58
CA GLY A 24 0.74 3.80 15.27
C GLY A 24 1.42 3.06 14.11
N ILE A 25 1.88 1.82 14.34
CA ILE A 25 2.50 1.00 13.31
C ILE A 25 1.39 0.36 12.47
N ILE A 26 1.01 1.00 11.36
CA ILE A 26 0.05 0.41 10.41
C ILE A 26 0.64 -0.90 9.84
N ASP A 27 -0.01 -2.06 9.96
CA ASP A 27 0.45 -3.24 9.19
C ASP A 27 -0.06 -3.14 7.74
N ALA A 28 0.64 -2.35 6.91
CA ALA A 28 0.32 -2.13 5.50
C ALA A 28 0.42 -3.40 4.63
N GLY A 29 0.86 -4.54 5.19
CA GLY A 29 0.79 -5.84 4.51
C GLY A 29 -0.62 -6.44 4.52
N ARG A 30 -1.46 -6.06 5.48
CA ARG A 30 -2.80 -6.64 5.70
C ARG A 30 -3.93 -5.64 5.75
N THR A 31 -3.66 -4.38 6.08
CA THR A 31 -4.68 -3.33 6.00
C THR A 31 -4.99 -3.00 4.54
N ARG A 32 -6.29 -2.96 4.21
CA ARG A 32 -6.72 -2.47 2.90
C ARG A 32 -6.35 -0.99 2.77
N ARG A 33 -5.85 -0.63 1.59
CA ARG A 33 -5.64 0.78 1.23
C ARG A 33 -6.94 1.58 1.43
N PRO A 34 -6.86 2.81 1.97
CA PRO A 34 -8.02 3.68 2.12
C PRO A 34 -8.70 3.92 0.78
N LYS A 35 -10.04 4.05 0.78
CA LYS A 35 -10.80 4.34 -0.45
C LYS A 35 -10.64 5.80 -0.89
N LEU A 36 -10.65 6.73 0.06
CA LEU A 36 -10.32 8.13 -0.18
C LEU A 36 -8.88 8.38 0.26
N ILE A 37 -8.01 8.64 -0.73
CA ILE A 37 -6.61 9.00 -0.49
C ILE A 37 -6.53 10.31 0.31
N THR A 38 -7.46 11.23 0.08
CA THR A 38 -7.52 12.57 0.70
C THR A 38 -7.80 12.56 2.21
N GLU A 39 -8.26 11.46 2.78
CA GLU A 39 -8.50 11.34 4.23
C GLU A 39 -7.19 11.11 5.03
N VAL A 40 -6.09 10.80 4.35
CA VAL A 40 -4.80 10.61 5.00
C VAL A 40 -4.09 11.95 5.13
N ASP A 41 -3.78 12.36 6.36
CA ASP A 41 -3.28 13.69 6.74
C ASP A 41 -1.82 13.68 7.21
N THR A 42 -1.21 12.51 7.36
CA THR A 42 0.18 12.36 7.80
C THR A 42 1.12 11.92 6.67
N VAL A 43 2.28 12.59 6.59
CA VAL A 43 3.34 12.30 5.61
C VAL A 43 3.81 10.85 5.72
N ALA A 44 3.99 10.35 6.96
CA ALA A 44 4.42 8.98 7.21
C ALA A 44 3.42 7.92 6.71
N ALA A 45 2.12 8.16 6.86
CA ALA A 45 1.10 7.27 6.31
C ALA A 45 1.07 7.34 4.77
N CYS A 46 1.20 8.53 4.19
CA CYS A 46 1.27 8.71 2.73
C CYS A 46 2.43 7.93 2.12
N GLU A 47 3.63 8.03 2.68
CA GLU A 47 4.82 7.31 2.21
C GLU A 47 4.63 5.79 2.29
N LYS A 48 4.01 5.32 3.37
CA LYS A 48 3.74 3.91 3.58
C LYS A 48 2.77 3.33 2.54
N TRP A 49 1.64 4.02 2.31
CA TRP A 49 0.66 3.60 1.31
C TRP A 49 1.23 3.69 -0.10
N ARG A 50 1.97 4.76 -0.42
CA ARG A 50 2.74 4.88 -1.67
C ARG A 50 3.70 3.71 -1.86
N GLY A 51 4.44 3.33 -0.82
CA GLY A 51 5.36 2.20 -0.82
C GLY A 51 4.66 0.84 -1.03
N GLN A 52 3.41 0.69 -0.59
CA GLN A 52 2.59 -0.48 -0.92
C GLN A 52 2.18 -0.48 -2.40
N VAL A 53 1.73 0.64 -2.94
CA VAL A 53 1.37 0.76 -4.37
C VAL A 53 2.56 0.42 -5.27
N LEU A 54 3.75 0.92 -4.93
CA LEU A 54 4.98 0.62 -5.68
C LEU A 54 5.35 -0.86 -5.66
N ARG A 55 5.18 -1.54 -4.51
CA ARG A 55 5.37 -3.00 -4.42
C ARG A 55 4.37 -3.77 -5.28
N ASP A 56 3.12 -3.33 -5.33
CA ASP A 56 2.09 -3.94 -6.18
C ASP A 56 2.41 -3.75 -7.68
N ILE A 57 2.85 -2.55 -8.07
CA ILE A 57 3.31 -2.26 -9.44
C ILE A 57 4.49 -3.16 -9.79
N SER A 58 5.54 -3.21 -8.96
CA SER A 58 6.73 -4.03 -9.21
C SER A 58 6.37 -5.50 -9.42
N ARG A 59 5.51 -6.07 -8.57
CA ARG A 59 5.05 -7.46 -8.73
C ARG A 59 4.32 -7.70 -10.05
N LYS A 60 3.46 -6.78 -10.48
CA LYS A 60 2.72 -6.92 -11.75
C LYS A 60 3.63 -6.69 -12.97
N VAL A 61 4.58 -5.77 -12.89
CA VAL A 61 5.60 -5.53 -13.93
C VAL A 61 6.50 -6.75 -14.11
N SER A 62 6.85 -7.46 -13.03
CA SER A 62 7.55 -8.74 -13.15
C SER A 62 6.65 -9.82 -13.77
N ARG A 63 5.36 -9.86 -13.40
CA ARG A 63 4.43 -10.87 -13.92
C ARG A 63 4.14 -10.71 -15.41
N ILE A 64 3.97 -9.48 -15.92
CA ILE A 64 3.64 -9.25 -17.34
C ILE A 64 4.75 -9.71 -18.31
N GLN A 65 5.98 -9.89 -17.81
CA GLN A 65 7.10 -10.40 -18.59
C GLN A 65 7.09 -11.94 -18.75
N ASP A 66 6.15 -12.63 -18.10
CA ASP A 66 6.04 -14.09 -18.17
C ASP A 66 5.51 -14.53 -19.56
N PRO A 67 6.29 -15.29 -20.34
CA PRO A 67 5.92 -15.69 -21.70
C PRO A 67 4.72 -16.65 -21.76
N VAL A 68 4.30 -17.22 -20.63
CA VAL A 68 3.16 -18.15 -20.58
C VAL A 68 1.80 -17.44 -20.52
N LEU A 69 1.78 -16.12 -20.41
CA LEU A 69 0.55 -15.34 -20.34
C LEU A 69 -0.13 -15.24 -21.69
N SER A 70 -1.46 -15.36 -21.70
CA SER A 70 -2.27 -15.06 -22.89
C SER A 70 -2.40 -13.56 -23.12
N ASP A 71 -2.69 -13.17 -24.36
CA ASP A 71 -2.93 -11.77 -24.74
C ASP A 71 -3.98 -11.07 -23.86
N TYR A 72 -5.02 -11.81 -23.47
CA TYR A 72 -6.06 -11.28 -22.58
C TYR A 72 -5.51 -11.00 -21.18
N GLN A 73 -4.73 -11.93 -20.61
CA GLN A 73 -4.09 -11.73 -19.30
C GLN A 73 -3.09 -10.57 -19.32
N ILE A 74 -2.36 -10.37 -20.42
CA ILE A 74 -1.45 -9.24 -20.60
C ILE A 74 -2.23 -7.91 -20.61
N ARG A 75 -3.37 -7.85 -21.30
CA ARG A 75 -4.25 -6.66 -21.30
C ARG A 75 -4.78 -6.34 -19.91
N ASP A 76 -5.29 -7.35 -19.20
CA ASP A 76 -5.78 -7.19 -17.83
C ASP A 76 -4.66 -6.70 -16.89
N LEU A 77 -3.46 -7.27 -16.99
CA LEU A 77 -2.30 -6.84 -16.21
C LEU A 77 -1.90 -5.40 -16.53
N ASN A 78 -1.93 -4.99 -17.80
CA ASN A 78 -1.67 -3.61 -18.21
C ASN A 78 -2.71 -2.64 -17.61
N ASP A 79 -3.99 -3.00 -17.64
CA ASP A 79 -5.06 -2.18 -17.05
C ASP A 79 -4.91 -2.04 -15.54
N GLU A 80 -4.54 -3.13 -14.86
CA GLU A 80 -4.24 -3.11 -13.43
C GLU A 80 -3.00 -2.27 -13.11
N ILE A 81 -1.91 -2.38 -13.88
CA ILE A 81 -0.72 -1.55 -13.72
C ILE A 81 -1.08 -0.07 -13.91
N ASN A 82 -1.83 0.26 -14.97
CA ASN A 82 -2.28 1.62 -15.23
C ASN A 82 -3.14 2.21 -14.11
N LYS A 83 -4.04 1.40 -13.52
CA LYS A 83 -4.81 1.79 -12.33
C LYS A 83 -3.90 2.11 -11.15
N LEU A 84 -2.92 1.25 -10.86
CA LEU A 84 -1.96 1.47 -9.77
C LEU A 84 -1.06 2.68 -10.02
N MET A 85 -0.65 2.94 -11.26
CA MET A 85 0.16 4.10 -11.61
C MET A 85 -0.60 5.42 -11.36
N ARG A 86 -1.89 5.47 -11.69
CA ARG A 86 -2.75 6.62 -11.37
C ARG A 86 -2.89 6.81 -9.86
N GLU A 87 -3.09 5.72 -9.13
CA GLU A 87 -3.18 5.78 -7.67
C GLU A 87 -1.86 6.28 -7.04
N LYS A 88 -0.71 5.77 -7.51
CA LYS A 88 0.62 6.22 -7.10
C LYS A 88 0.80 7.71 -7.34
N HIS A 89 0.32 8.23 -8.47
CA HIS A 89 0.37 9.65 -8.77
C HIS A 89 -0.46 10.47 -7.77
N MET A 90 -1.67 10.02 -7.40
CA MET A 90 -2.49 10.69 -6.39
C MET A 90 -1.81 10.72 -5.02
N TRP A 91 -1.19 9.61 -4.60
CA TRP A 91 -0.40 9.56 -3.36
C TRP A 91 0.78 10.55 -3.39
N GLU A 92 1.43 10.73 -4.54
CA GLU A 92 2.53 11.69 -4.69
C GLU A 92 2.06 13.14 -4.64
N ILE A 93 0.90 13.47 -5.22
CA ILE A 93 0.28 14.80 -5.10
C ILE A 93 -0.02 15.11 -3.64
N LEU A 94 -0.65 14.17 -2.92
CA LEU A 94 -1.01 14.36 -1.51
C LEU A 94 0.24 14.53 -0.64
N TRP A 95 1.24 13.67 -0.82
CA TRP A 95 2.51 13.74 -0.10
C TRP A 95 3.23 15.08 -0.35
N ALA A 96 3.30 15.53 -1.60
CA ALA A 96 3.88 16.83 -1.94
C ALA A 96 3.09 18.00 -1.33
N GLY A 97 1.76 17.93 -1.34
CA GLY A 97 0.89 18.95 -0.75
C GLY A 97 1.05 19.08 0.77
N GLN A 98 1.18 17.96 1.49
CA GLN A 98 1.45 17.96 2.92
C GLN A 98 2.85 18.49 3.27
N GLY A 99 3.84 18.21 2.43
CA GLY A 99 5.18 18.78 2.58
C GLY A 99 5.22 20.32 2.46
N VAL A 100 4.27 20.92 1.71
CA VAL A 100 4.09 22.38 1.63
C VAL A 100 3.33 22.92 2.85
N ALA A 101 2.28 22.22 3.30
CA ALA A 101 1.51 22.62 4.49
C ALA A 101 2.38 22.62 5.76
N GLY A 102 3.24 21.61 5.95
CA GLY A 102 4.16 21.53 7.08
C GLY A 102 5.19 22.68 7.14
N ARG A 103 5.54 23.30 6.01
CA ARG A 103 6.42 24.49 5.99
C ARG A 103 5.70 25.79 6.33
N LYS A 104 4.40 25.88 6.05
CA LYS A 104 3.59 27.08 6.36
C LYS A 104 3.20 27.19 7.83
N GLY A 105 3.20 26.09 8.58
CA GLY A 105 2.95 26.09 10.03
C GLY A 105 4.18 26.32 10.91
N ALA A 106 5.36 26.56 10.30
CA ALA A 106 6.62 26.81 11.01
C ALA A 106 7.08 28.28 10.93
N VAL A 107 6.17 29.21 10.59
CA VAL A 107 6.38 30.66 10.59
C VAL A 107 5.47 31.30 11.61
#